data_AF-A0A936SMJ6-F1
#
_entry.id   AF-A0A936SMJ6-F1
#
_cell.length_a   1.000
_cell.length_b   1.000
_cell.length_c   1.000
_cell.angle_alpha   90.00
_cell.angle_beta   90.00
_cell.angle_gamma   90.00
#
_symmetry.space_group_name_H-M   'P 1'
#
loop_
_entity.id
_entity.type
_entity.pdbx_description
1 polymer ?
#
loop_
_entity_poly.entity_id
_entity_poly.type
_entity_poly.pdbx_seq_one_letter_code
_entity_poly.pdbx_strand_id
1 'polypeptide(L)'
;MTPDDALKNVLSLQLWKKRGRSYTLVAMAKHFDLGERGRETVGDWEKGNTKCLETRRTQWITWLRDHLGQTEAQGKEIWRSFELDWGWSPLTEGEWQTAIHKDFPTRLANAAIKVTGTEAQNIDVAEISAPSVMLRLEGFEQEQRYRNDINDTVGGTTYYGNKRNPSPIMRTAFYYPRILGFFIITSIVVVIRSWFFVPIDMVEVPAIGDVEQSRQSLQIGAWYVLRASGTANAGIYDIDAEYSFQERTTKPTYIENNCYNSEENTDLGIGINETQMDNRKHYFWGEYNKNHVYTLLLKGEDAHIELNYHDCEPENNSGSINVEIFRAFPFTSFQQFLLHYM
;
A
#
# COMPACT_ATOMS: atom_id res chain seq x y z
N MET A 1 -22.14 -16.02 32.77
CA MET A 1 -21.60 -15.01 31.86
C MET A 1 -22.55 -14.97 30.67
N THR A 2 -23.35 -13.90 30.57
CA THR A 2 -24.35 -13.77 29.50
C THR A 2 -23.68 -13.31 28.20
N PRO A 3 -24.28 -13.54 27.02
CA PRO A 3 -23.80 -12.97 25.76
C PRO A 3 -23.60 -11.44 25.80
N ASP A 4 -24.38 -10.74 26.64
CA ASP A 4 -24.24 -9.28 26.87
C ASP A 4 -23.01 -8.91 27.72
N ASP A 5 -22.52 -9.82 28.58
CA ASP A 5 -21.30 -9.59 29.38
C ASP A 5 -20.02 -9.78 28.54
N ALA A 6 -20.12 -10.51 27.44
CA ALA A 6 -19.05 -10.66 26.45
C ALA A 6 -18.99 -9.48 25.46
N LEU A 7 -20.12 -8.81 25.23
CA LEU A 7 -20.19 -7.61 24.38
C LEU A 7 -19.75 -6.33 25.11
N LYS A 8 -20.02 -6.23 26.42
CA LYS A 8 -19.67 -5.05 27.24
C LYS A 8 -18.16 -4.87 27.53
N ASN A 9 -17.31 -5.78 27.06
CA ASN A 9 -15.87 -5.78 27.36
C ASN A 9 -14.96 -5.58 26.14
N VAL A 10 -15.51 -5.17 24.99
CA VAL A 10 -14.82 -5.30 23.72
C VAL A 10 -15.09 -4.07 22.86
N LEU A 11 -14.23 -3.04 22.97
CA LEU A 11 -13.79 -2.09 21.90
C LEU A 11 -13.31 -0.69 22.38
N SER A 12 -12.80 -0.55 23.61
CA SER A 12 -11.96 0.63 23.93
C SER A 12 -10.59 0.58 23.23
N LEU A 13 -9.89 1.72 23.16
CA LEU A 13 -8.49 1.88 22.68
C LEU A 13 -7.50 0.82 23.23
N GLN A 14 -7.89 0.06 24.27
CA GLN A 14 -7.14 -1.04 24.84
C GLN A 14 -6.98 -2.28 23.93
N LEU A 15 -7.93 -2.60 23.04
CA LEU A 15 -7.69 -3.65 22.03
C LEU A 15 -6.71 -3.20 20.93
N TRP A 16 -6.67 -1.90 20.63
CA TRP A 16 -5.66 -1.31 19.75
C TRP A 16 -4.26 -1.31 20.37
N LYS A 17 -4.16 -1.10 21.70
CA LYS A 17 -2.93 -1.39 22.46
C LYS A 17 -2.45 -2.83 22.30
N LYS A 18 -3.38 -3.79 22.21
CA LYS A 18 -3.04 -5.22 22.08
C LYS A 18 -2.52 -5.61 20.68
N ARG A 19 -2.72 -4.76 19.67
CA ARG A 19 -2.24 -4.95 18.28
C ARG A 19 -0.93 -4.20 17.98
N GLY A 20 -0.21 -3.74 19.00
CA GLY A 20 1.11 -3.10 18.84
C GLY A 20 1.10 -1.66 18.31
N ARG A 21 -0.06 -1.16 17.84
CA ARG A 21 -0.24 0.21 17.36
C ARG A 21 -1.16 0.99 18.29
N SER A 22 -0.65 1.35 19.47
CA SER A 22 -1.41 2.16 20.41
C SER A 22 -1.39 3.62 19.98
N TYR A 23 -2.53 4.13 19.52
CA TYR A 23 -2.70 5.56 19.36
C TYR A 23 -3.01 6.15 20.74
N THR A 24 -2.13 7.02 21.24
CA THR A 24 -2.33 7.64 22.55
C THR A 24 -3.33 8.79 22.44
N LEU A 25 -4.03 9.11 23.53
CA LEU A 25 -4.88 10.32 23.60
C LEU A 25 -4.10 11.60 23.22
N VAL A 26 -2.78 11.62 23.44
CA VAL A 26 -1.89 12.72 23.04
C VAL A 26 -1.72 12.79 21.53
N ALA A 27 -1.57 11.65 20.85
CA ALA A 27 -1.46 11.62 19.39
C ALA A 27 -2.76 12.07 18.73
N MET A 28 -3.92 11.66 19.26
CA MET A 28 -5.23 12.16 18.81
C MET A 28 -5.33 13.67 19.03
N ALA A 29 -4.96 14.15 20.22
CA ALA A 29 -4.99 15.57 20.53
C ALA A 29 -4.15 16.42 19.58
N LYS A 30 -2.96 15.92 19.23
CA LYS A 30 -2.07 16.57 18.26
C LYS A 30 -2.66 16.55 16.84
N HIS A 31 -3.30 15.45 16.45
CA HIS A 31 -3.92 15.34 15.13
C HIS A 31 -5.05 16.36 14.92
N PHE A 32 -5.87 16.58 15.95
CA PHE A 32 -6.99 17.53 15.92
C PHE A 32 -6.62 18.97 16.32
N ASP A 33 -5.32 19.25 16.52
CA ASP A 33 -4.82 20.55 16.97
C ASP A 33 -5.55 21.09 18.22
N LEU A 34 -5.74 20.25 19.24
CA LEU A 34 -6.57 20.57 20.41
C LEU A 34 -5.86 21.38 21.51
N GLY A 35 -4.68 21.94 21.21
CA GLY A 35 -3.88 22.70 22.18
C GLY A 35 -3.47 21.90 23.43
N GLU A 36 -3.07 22.61 24.48
CA GLU A 36 -2.48 22.01 25.70
C GLU A 36 -3.44 21.07 26.46
N ARG A 37 -4.74 21.34 26.40
CA ARG A 37 -5.78 20.51 27.04
C ARG A 37 -6.31 19.41 26.14
N GLY A 38 -5.74 19.23 24.95
CA GLY A 38 -6.26 18.32 23.95
C GLY A 38 -6.36 16.87 24.42
N ARG A 39 -5.41 16.40 25.22
CA ARG A 39 -5.46 15.05 25.81
C ARG A 39 -6.69 14.86 26.70
N GLU A 40 -7.03 15.88 27.50
CA GLU A 40 -8.21 15.86 28.37
C GLU A 40 -9.48 15.86 27.53
N THR A 41 -9.54 16.70 26.50
CA THR A 41 -10.68 16.76 25.57
C THR A 41 -10.93 15.41 24.89
N VAL A 42 -9.89 14.75 24.37
CA VAL A 42 -10.06 13.41 23.77
C VAL A 42 -10.47 12.38 24.83
N GLY A 43 -9.91 12.47 26.05
CA GLY A 43 -10.31 11.60 27.15
C GLY A 43 -11.78 11.80 27.58
N ASP A 44 -12.29 13.03 27.49
CA ASP A 44 -13.70 13.33 27.73
C ASP A 44 -14.60 12.82 26.60
N TRP A 45 -14.11 12.80 25.35
CA TRP A 45 -14.81 12.12 24.26
C TRP A 45 -14.88 10.60 24.45
N GLU A 46 -13.77 9.97 24.86
CA GLU A 46 -13.71 8.52 25.10
C GLU A 46 -14.67 8.07 26.21
N LYS A 47 -14.84 8.91 27.23
CA LYS A 47 -15.76 8.64 28.35
C LYS A 47 -17.21 9.02 28.05
N GLY A 48 -17.49 9.62 26.88
CA GLY A 48 -18.81 10.16 26.56
C GLY A 48 -19.22 11.38 27.40
N ASN A 49 -18.27 12.03 28.09
CA ASN A 49 -18.52 13.23 28.89
C ASN A 49 -18.84 14.44 28.00
N THR A 50 -18.21 14.51 26.83
CA THR A 50 -18.44 15.56 25.84
C THR A 50 -18.55 14.97 24.43
N LYS A 51 -19.31 15.63 23.56
CA LYS A 51 -19.46 15.22 22.17
C LYS A 51 -18.38 15.84 21.30
N CYS A 52 -17.83 15.07 20.36
CA CYS A 52 -16.93 15.57 19.34
C CYS A 52 -17.70 16.46 18.35
N LEU A 53 -17.14 17.61 17.98
CA LEU A 53 -17.74 18.53 17.00
C LEU A 53 -17.74 17.89 15.60
N GLU A 54 -18.80 18.12 14.82
CA GLU A 54 -18.97 17.61 13.46
C GLU A 54 -17.73 17.80 12.57
N THR A 55 -17.14 19.00 12.54
CA THR A 55 -15.92 19.28 11.76
C THR A 55 -14.75 18.38 12.12
N ARG A 56 -14.63 17.99 13.39
CA ARG A 56 -13.59 17.09 13.90
C ARG A 56 -13.95 15.62 13.67
N ARG A 57 -15.24 15.27 13.67
CA ARG A 57 -15.72 13.93 13.28
C ARG A 57 -15.30 13.62 11.84
N THR A 58 -15.52 14.54 10.91
CA THR A 58 -15.10 14.39 9.50
C THR A 58 -13.59 14.26 9.37
N GLN A 59 -12.80 15.10 10.06
CA GLN A 59 -11.33 14.99 10.10
C GLN A 59 -10.88 13.62 10.60
N TRP A 60 -11.55 13.07 11.62
CA TRP A 60 -11.22 11.76 12.16
C TRP A 60 -11.41 10.65 11.13
N ILE A 61 -12.53 10.67 10.40
CA ILE A 61 -12.84 9.65 9.39
C ILE A 61 -11.85 9.74 8.23
N THR A 62 -11.58 10.96 7.75
CA THR A 62 -10.55 11.20 6.73
C THR A 62 -9.20 10.65 7.20
N TRP A 63 -8.83 10.89 8.46
CA TRP A 63 -7.61 10.34 9.03
C TRP A 63 -7.61 8.81 9.11
N LEU A 64 -8.69 8.20 9.63
CA LEU A 64 -8.83 6.74 9.70
C LEU A 64 -8.72 6.11 8.30
N ARG A 65 -9.32 6.73 7.29
CA ARG A 65 -9.21 6.31 5.89
C ARG A 65 -7.77 6.44 5.40
N ASP A 66 -7.19 7.64 5.49
CA ASP A 66 -5.91 7.96 4.87
C ASP A 66 -4.76 7.23 5.56
N HIS A 67 -4.71 7.26 6.89
CA HIS A 67 -3.57 6.71 7.64
C HIS A 67 -3.69 5.22 7.91
N LEU A 68 -4.90 4.67 7.97
CA LEU A 68 -5.11 3.24 8.24
C LEU A 68 -5.59 2.46 7.00
N GLY A 69 -5.73 3.11 5.85
CA GLY A 69 -6.14 2.48 4.58
C GLY A 69 -7.51 1.81 4.67
N GLN A 70 -8.41 2.30 5.54
CA GLN A 70 -9.70 1.66 5.75
C GLN A 70 -10.63 1.91 4.57
N THR A 71 -11.35 0.87 4.15
CA THR A 71 -12.49 1.02 3.22
C THR A 71 -13.64 1.75 3.91
N GLU A 72 -14.56 2.31 3.12
CA GLU A 72 -15.78 2.93 3.65
C GLU A 72 -16.54 2.02 4.62
N ALA A 73 -16.74 0.74 4.26
CA ALA A 73 -17.42 -0.23 5.12
C ALA A 73 -16.70 -0.44 6.46
N GLN A 74 -15.37 -0.49 6.45
CA GLN A 74 -14.57 -0.60 7.68
C GLN A 74 -14.62 0.69 8.50
N GLY A 75 -14.59 1.85 7.85
CA GLY A 75 -14.79 3.14 8.50
C GLY A 75 -16.15 3.21 9.21
N LYS A 76 -17.22 2.76 8.55
CA LYS A 76 -18.57 2.69 9.12
C LYS A 76 -18.63 1.78 10.35
N GLU A 77 -17.98 0.62 10.29
CA GLU A 77 -17.93 -0.31 11.43
C GLU A 77 -17.12 0.26 12.60
N ILE A 78 -15.97 0.89 12.33
CA ILE A 78 -15.19 1.60 13.36
C ILE A 78 -16.04 2.71 13.98
N TRP A 79 -16.76 3.47 13.15
CA TRP A 79 -17.61 4.54 13.65
C TRP A 79 -18.73 4.04 14.55
N ARG A 80 -19.35 2.91 14.19
CA ARG A 80 -20.35 2.24 15.02
C ARG A 80 -19.83 1.89 16.42
N SER A 81 -18.55 1.56 16.56
CA SER A 81 -17.94 1.35 17.88
C SER A 81 -17.85 2.64 18.70
N PHE A 82 -17.58 3.79 18.09
CA PHE A 82 -17.64 5.08 18.80
C PHE A 82 -19.06 5.46 19.20
N GLU A 83 -20.07 5.13 18.38
CA GLU A 83 -21.47 5.33 18.76
C GLU A 83 -21.84 4.50 19.99
N LEU A 84 -21.50 3.21 19.98
CA LEU A 84 -21.85 2.26 21.04
C LEU A 84 -21.06 2.50 22.33
N ASP A 85 -19.74 2.69 22.21
CA ASP A 85 -18.85 2.71 23.37
C ASP A 85 -18.65 4.11 23.92
N TRP A 86 -18.60 5.13 23.04
CA TRP A 86 -18.29 6.51 23.42
C TRP A 86 -19.54 7.40 23.42
N GLY A 87 -20.70 6.86 23.06
CA GLY A 87 -21.96 7.60 22.99
C GLY A 87 -21.96 8.69 21.93
N TRP A 88 -21.13 8.55 20.90
CA TRP A 88 -21.10 9.51 19.79
C TRP A 88 -22.39 9.43 18.98
N SER A 89 -22.78 10.56 18.40
CA SER A 89 -23.95 10.58 17.52
C SER A 89 -23.60 9.94 16.17
N PRO A 90 -24.54 9.25 15.52
CA PRO A 90 -24.34 8.73 14.19
C PRO A 90 -23.88 9.82 13.23
N LEU A 91 -23.02 9.44 12.28
CA LEU A 91 -22.66 10.32 11.19
C LEU A 91 -23.85 10.46 10.25
N THR A 92 -24.09 11.68 9.82
CA THR A 92 -25.00 11.91 8.70
C THR A 92 -24.37 11.43 7.41
N GLU A 93 -25.20 11.16 6.39
CA GLU A 93 -24.72 10.83 5.05
C GLU A 93 -23.82 11.97 4.49
N GLY A 94 -24.17 13.23 4.77
CA GLY A 94 -23.37 14.38 4.36
C GLY A 94 -21.96 14.42 4.96
N GLU A 95 -21.81 14.02 6.24
CA GLU A 95 -20.50 13.91 6.88
C GLU A 95 -19.65 12.79 6.26
N TRP A 96 -20.27 11.64 5.93
CA TRP A 96 -19.60 10.54 5.23
C TRP A 96 -19.11 10.97 3.85
N GLN A 97 -19.97 11.59 3.05
CA GLN A 97 -19.62 12.07 1.72
C GLN A 97 -18.51 13.12 1.80
N THR A 98 -18.57 14.05 2.76
CA THR A 98 -17.51 15.05 2.96
C THR A 98 -16.19 14.38 3.34
N ALA A 99 -16.20 13.37 4.22
CA ALA A 99 -14.97 12.67 4.62
C ALA A 99 -14.35 11.85 3.49
N ILE A 100 -15.17 11.30 2.60
CA ILE A 100 -14.75 10.44 1.48
C ILE A 100 -14.33 11.25 0.25
N HIS A 101 -14.97 12.38 -0.02
CA HIS A 101 -14.71 13.21 -1.20
C HIS A 101 -13.70 14.33 -0.97
N LYS A 102 -13.32 14.61 0.28
CA LYS A 102 -12.22 15.53 0.55
C LYS A 102 -10.90 14.89 0.13
N ASP A 103 -10.38 15.41 -0.98
CA ASP A 103 -9.12 15.16 -1.68
C ASP A 103 -8.27 14.04 -1.10
N PHE A 104 -8.12 12.96 -1.88
CA PHE A 104 -7.06 11.98 -1.68
C PHE A 104 -5.74 12.70 -1.97
N PRO A 105 -4.90 13.03 -0.97
CA PRO A 105 -3.59 13.56 -1.30
C PRO A 105 -2.79 12.38 -1.83
N THR A 106 -2.30 12.48 -3.05
CA THR A 106 -1.42 11.55 -3.79
C THR A 106 -0.17 11.08 -3.02
N ARG A 107 0.05 11.59 -1.80
CA ARG A 107 1.22 11.38 -0.94
C ARG A 107 1.42 9.96 -0.40
N LEU A 108 0.39 9.11 -0.34
CA LEU A 108 0.54 7.74 0.21
C LEU A 108 0.78 6.65 -0.85
N ALA A 109 0.69 6.97 -2.14
CA ALA A 109 1.06 6.04 -3.19
C ALA A 109 2.59 5.91 -3.36
N ASN A 110 3.37 6.91 -2.92
CA ASN A 110 4.78 7.06 -3.32
C ASN A 110 5.81 6.91 -2.18
N ALA A 111 5.48 6.26 -1.06
CA ALA A 111 6.51 5.88 -0.08
C ALA A 111 7.37 4.72 -0.63
N ALA A 112 8.29 5.05 -1.52
CA ALA A 112 9.24 4.13 -2.15
C ALA A 112 10.23 3.58 -1.12
N ILE A 113 10.31 2.26 -1.08
CA ILE A 113 11.25 1.49 -0.27
C ILE A 113 12.68 1.74 -0.78
N LYS A 114 13.53 2.36 0.05
CA LYS A 114 14.97 2.46 -0.18
C LYS A 114 15.65 1.16 0.27
N VAL A 115 15.81 0.19 -0.64
CA VAL A 115 16.72 -0.96 -0.42
C VAL A 115 18.05 -0.67 -1.11
N THR A 116 19.07 -0.35 -0.34
CA THR A 116 20.47 -0.45 -0.76
C THR A 116 21.15 -1.48 0.13
N GLY A 117 21.52 -2.65 -0.43
CA GLY A 117 22.45 -3.58 0.23
C GLY A 117 23.80 -2.89 0.46
N THR A 118 24.63 -3.27 1.42
CA THR A 118 25.06 -4.63 1.77
C THR A 118 25.51 -4.66 3.23
N GLU A 119 24.90 -5.51 4.07
CA GLU A 119 25.54 -6.29 5.13
C GLU A 119 24.49 -7.09 5.90
N ALA A 120 24.75 -8.38 6.10
CA ALA A 120 23.85 -9.30 6.78
C ALA A 120 23.93 -9.09 8.30
N GLN A 121 22.84 -8.60 8.91
CA GLN A 121 22.53 -8.82 10.32
C GLN A 121 21.02 -9.06 10.49
N ASN A 122 20.70 -9.97 11.40
CA ASN A 122 19.36 -10.47 11.71
C ASN A 122 18.33 -9.33 11.88
N ILE A 123 17.23 -9.40 11.13
CA ILE A 123 16.07 -8.51 11.30
C ILE A 123 14.91 -9.33 11.88
N ASP A 124 14.35 -8.80 12.96
CA ASP A 124 13.17 -9.29 13.65
C ASP A 124 11.92 -9.11 12.77
N VAL A 125 11.11 -10.16 12.63
CA VAL A 125 9.97 -10.19 11.71
C VAL A 125 8.74 -9.58 12.39
N ALA A 126 8.59 -8.25 12.28
CA ALA A 126 7.33 -7.57 12.51
C ALA A 126 7.18 -6.38 11.54
N GLU A 127 6.04 -6.34 10.86
CA GLU A 127 5.56 -5.28 9.97
C GLU A 127 6.22 -5.17 8.58
N ILE A 128 5.68 -5.92 7.63
CA ILE A 128 5.65 -5.53 6.22
C ILE A 128 4.18 -5.41 5.83
N SER A 129 3.69 -4.18 5.74
CA SER A 129 2.47 -3.84 5.01
C SER A 129 2.80 -2.75 4.00
N ALA A 130 3.42 -3.16 2.90
CA ALA A 130 3.47 -2.37 1.67
C ALA A 130 2.50 -3.01 0.67
N PRO A 131 1.74 -2.23 -0.11
CA PRO A 131 1.07 -2.79 -1.28
C PRO A 131 2.14 -3.08 -2.35
N SER A 132 2.10 -4.30 -2.88
CA SER A 132 2.65 -4.67 -4.19
C SER A 132 4.18 -4.72 -4.33
N VAL A 133 4.77 -5.86 -3.97
CA VAL A 133 5.97 -6.35 -4.68
C VAL A 133 5.48 -6.96 -5.99
N MET A 134 5.85 -6.37 -7.12
CA MET A 134 5.76 -7.06 -8.42
C MET A 134 6.75 -8.23 -8.39
N LEU A 135 6.26 -9.46 -8.29
CA LEU A 135 7.08 -10.64 -8.53
C LEU A 135 7.24 -10.79 -10.06
N ARG A 136 8.43 -10.49 -10.56
CA ARG A 136 8.86 -10.86 -11.92
C ARG A 136 8.95 -12.39 -11.96
N LEU A 137 8.01 -13.05 -12.63
CA LEU A 137 8.11 -14.49 -12.91
C LEU A 137 9.05 -14.66 -14.12
N GLU A 138 10.34 -14.85 -13.85
CA GLU A 138 11.25 -15.42 -14.85
C GLU A 138 11.11 -16.95 -14.83
N GLY A 139 11.06 -17.55 -16.02
CA GLY A 139 10.65 -18.94 -16.24
C GLY A 139 11.49 -19.98 -15.50
N PHE A 140 10.81 -20.94 -14.88
CA PHE A 140 11.41 -22.19 -14.43
C PHE A 140 11.15 -23.29 -15.46
N GLU A 141 12.11 -23.50 -16.34
CA GLU A 141 12.44 -24.86 -16.79
C GLU A 141 13.64 -25.33 -15.95
N GLN A 142 13.41 -26.22 -14.98
CA GLN A 142 14.43 -27.20 -14.66
C GLN A 142 13.83 -28.47 -14.07
N GLU A 143 14.06 -29.52 -14.85
CA GLU A 143 13.81 -30.94 -14.67
C GLU A 143 14.27 -31.44 -13.28
N GLN A 144 13.34 -31.98 -12.49
CA GLN A 144 13.70 -32.71 -11.27
C GLN A 144 14.27 -34.08 -11.63
N ARG A 145 15.59 -34.26 -11.46
CA ARG A 145 16.18 -35.59 -11.30
C ARG A 145 16.18 -36.00 -9.83
N TYR A 146 15.29 -36.92 -9.52
CA TYR A 146 15.32 -37.76 -8.33
C TYR A 146 16.62 -38.57 -8.29
N ARG A 147 17.41 -38.47 -7.21
CA ARG A 147 18.26 -39.57 -6.73
C ARG A 147 18.10 -39.69 -5.22
N ASN A 148 17.31 -40.69 -4.84
CA ASN A 148 17.49 -41.42 -3.60
C ASN A 148 18.91 -42.01 -3.60
N ASP A 149 19.60 -41.95 -2.47
CA ASP A 149 20.38 -43.08 -1.94
C ASP A 149 20.55 -42.91 -0.42
N ILE A 150 20.05 -43.90 0.31
CA ILE A 150 20.22 -44.16 1.75
C ILE A 150 20.97 -45.50 1.85
N ASN A 151 21.91 -45.59 2.81
CA ASN A 151 22.75 -46.74 3.24
C ASN A 151 24.04 -46.95 2.39
N ASP A 152 25.21 -47.32 2.92
CA ASP A 152 25.59 -47.86 4.23
C ASP A 152 27.12 -47.69 4.50
N THR A 153 27.48 -47.71 5.80
CA THR A 153 28.75 -48.09 6.50
C THR A 153 30.15 -47.99 5.83
N VAL A 154 31.15 -47.51 6.60
CA VAL A 154 32.26 -48.30 7.24
C VAL A 154 33.32 -47.35 7.86
N GLY A 155 33.56 -47.53 9.17
CA GLY A 155 34.91 -47.61 9.79
C GLY A 155 35.75 -46.34 10.02
N GLY A 156 36.12 -46.09 11.28
CA GLY A 156 37.20 -45.15 11.60
C GLY A 156 37.33 -44.77 13.08
N THR A 157 37.82 -45.69 13.90
CA THR A 157 38.20 -45.49 15.31
C THR A 157 39.32 -44.46 15.50
N THR A 158 39.25 -43.62 16.55
CA THR A 158 40.42 -43.34 17.39
C THR A 158 40.02 -43.05 18.84
N TYR A 159 40.77 -43.67 19.75
CA TYR A 159 40.56 -43.83 21.17
C TYR A 159 41.65 -43.02 21.91
N TYR A 160 41.30 -42.18 22.88
CA TYR A 160 42.06 -41.76 24.07
C TYR A 160 41.01 -41.02 24.93
N GLY A 161 40.59 -41.43 26.12
CA GLY A 161 41.29 -42.08 27.22
C GLY A 161 41.23 -41.14 28.42
N ASN A 162 40.27 -41.33 29.34
CA ASN A 162 40.55 -41.24 30.77
C ASN A 162 39.41 -41.74 31.65
N LYS A 163 39.77 -42.67 32.54
CA LYS A 163 38.96 -43.27 33.61
C LYS A 163 38.98 -42.36 34.85
N ARG A 164 37.83 -42.15 35.49
CA ARG A 164 37.71 -42.15 36.97
C ARG A 164 36.38 -42.77 37.40
N ASN A 165 36.48 -43.55 38.48
CA ASN A 165 35.51 -44.49 39.04
C ASN A 165 34.22 -43.86 39.60
N PRO A 166 33.16 -44.68 39.81
CA PRO A 166 31.86 -44.26 40.32
C PRO A 166 31.74 -44.42 41.85
N SER A 167 30.83 -43.67 42.47
CA SER A 167 30.12 -44.15 43.67
C SER A 167 28.71 -43.54 43.77
N PRO A 168 27.75 -44.23 44.43
CA PRO A 168 26.32 -43.99 44.28
C PRO A 168 25.72 -43.35 45.54
N ILE A 169 25.00 -42.23 45.40
CA ILE A 169 24.13 -41.72 46.48
C ILE A 169 22.77 -41.27 45.92
N MET A 170 21.77 -42.04 46.36
CA MET A 170 20.35 -41.78 46.59
C MET A 170 19.69 -40.44 46.20
N ARG A 171 18.52 -40.64 45.57
CA ARG A 171 17.19 -40.04 45.86
C ARG A 171 17.04 -38.51 45.75
N THR A 172 16.25 -38.08 44.76
CA THR A 172 14.91 -37.51 45.03
C THR A 172 14.12 -37.39 43.72
N ALA A 173 13.00 -38.10 43.64
CA ALA A 173 12.01 -37.92 42.58
C ALA A 173 11.09 -36.76 42.98
N PHE A 174 11.23 -35.62 42.31
CA PHE A 174 10.20 -34.58 42.34
C PHE A 174 9.25 -34.82 41.18
N TYR A 175 8.05 -35.26 41.52
CA TYR A 175 6.89 -35.33 40.65
C TYR A 175 6.47 -33.89 40.32
N TYR A 176 6.81 -33.39 39.13
CA TYR A 176 6.16 -32.21 38.58
C TYR A 176 4.88 -32.67 37.88
N PRO A 177 3.68 -32.15 38.25
CA PRO A 177 2.51 -32.37 37.43
C PRO A 177 2.75 -31.68 36.08
N ARG A 178 2.70 -32.47 35.00
CA ARG A 178 2.58 -31.95 33.65
C ARG A 178 1.26 -31.17 33.57
N ILE A 179 1.34 -29.86 33.76
CA ILE A 179 0.27 -28.96 33.33
C ILE A 179 0.28 -29.03 31.81
N LEU A 180 -0.67 -29.77 31.25
CA LEU A 180 -1.04 -29.65 29.84
C LEU A 180 -1.54 -28.22 29.64
N GLY A 181 -0.62 -27.31 29.32
CA GLY A 181 -0.96 -26.01 28.79
C GLY A 181 -1.58 -26.22 27.42
N PHE A 182 -2.90 -26.09 27.33
CA PHE A 182 -3.58 -25.86 26.07
C PHE A 182 -3.06 -24.53 25.50
N PHE A 183 -2.08 -24.61 24.60
CA PHE A 183 -1.74 -23.49 23.74
C PHE A 183 -2.89 -23.32 22.74
N ILE A 184 -3.81 -22.39 23.05
CA ILE A 184 -4.75 -21.89 22.05
C ILE A 184 -3.90 -21.07 21.08
N ILE A 185 -3.51 -21.69 19.96
CA ILE A 185 -3.00 -20.95 18.80
C ILE A 185 -4.18 -20.22 18.20
N THR A 186 -4.46 -19.00 18.69
CA THR A 186 -5.30 -18.04 17.97
C THR A 186 -4.58 -17.76 16.65
N SER A 187 -5.00 -18.43 15.60
CA SER A 187 -4.45 -18.30 14.27
C SER A 187 -4.63 -16.84 13.81
N ILE A 188 -3.52 -16.15 13.57
CA ILE A 188 -3.52 -14.83 12.95
C ILE A 188 -3.80 -15.07 11.47
N VAL A 189 -5.05 -14.84 11.04
CA VAL A 189 -5.37 -14.75 9.62
C VAL A 189 -4.92 -13.36 9.15
N VAL A 190 -3.68 -13.26 8.67
CA VAL A 190 -3.25 -12.10 7.89
C VAL A 190 -3.97 -12.20 6.55
N VAL A 191 -5.06 -11.44 6.38
CA VAL A 191 -5.69 -11.29 5.08
C VAL A 191 -4.77 -10.39 4.25
N ILE A 192 -3.82 -11.01 3.55
CA ILE A 192 -3.06 -10.32 2.51
C ILE A 192 -4.06 -10.06 1.39
N ARG A 193 -4.47 -8.80 1.24
CA ARG A 193 -5.30 -8.36 0.10
C ARG A 193 -4.41 -8.35 -1.13
N SER A 194 -4.31 -9.51 -1.78
CA SER A 194 -3.68 -9.60 -3.09
C SER A 194 -4.59 -8.97 -4.14
N TRP A 195 -3.99 -8.21 -5.05
CA TRP A 195 -4.64 -7.78 -6.27
C TRP A 195 -4.07 -8.60 -7.43
N PHE A 196 -4.91 -8.92 -8.40
CA PHE A 196 -4.48 -9.47 -9.67
C PHE A 196 -4.66 -8.42 -10.76
N PHE A 197 -3.70 -8.36 -11.66
CA PHE A 197 -3.65 -7.39 -12.74
C PHE A 197 -3.72 -8.16 -14.06
N VAL A 198 -4.72 -7.83 -14.88
CA VAL A 198 -4.85 -8.39 -16.23
C VAL A 198 -4.53 -7.27 -17.21
N PRO A 199 -3.49 -7.40 -18.06
CA PRO A 199 -3.24 -6.41 -19.10
C PRO A 199 -4.44 -6.40 -20.06
N ILE A 200 -4.98 -5.22 -20.33
CA ILE A 200 -6.11 -5.06 -21.25
C ILE A 200 -5.75 -4.22 -22.46
N ASP A 201 -4.75 -3.35 -22.36
CA ASP A 201 -4.36 -2.47 -23.45
C ASP A 201 -2.94 -1.94 -23.30
N MET A 202 -2.42 -1.40 -24.40
CA MET A 202 -1.17 -0.65 -24.45
C MET A 202 -1.34 0.50 -25.44
N VAL A 203 -1.11 1.72 -24.97
CA VAL A 203 -1.18 2.95 -25.76
C VAL A 203 0.22 3.53 -25.90
N GLU A 204 0.64 3.81 -27.13
CA GLU A 204 1.88 4.50 -27.43
C GLU A 204 1.57 6.00 -27.50
N VAL A 205 1.99 6.79 -26.51
CA VAL A 205 1.68 8.22 -26.42
C VAL A 205 2.77 9.01 -27.16
N PRO A 206 2.45 9.69 -28.28
CA PRO A 206 3.41 10.48 -29.03
C PRO A 206 3.87 11.68 -28.22
N ALA A 207 5.17 11.94 -28.22
CA ALA A 207 5.74 13.07 -27.50
C ALA A 207 5.33 14.45 -28.08
N ILE A 208 4.84 14.47 -29.31
CA ILE A 208 4.39 15.68 -30.03
C ILE A 208 3.04 16.23 -29.54
N GLY A 209 2.43 15.60 -28.51
CA GLY A 209 1.21 16.08 -27.88
C GLY A 209 -0.09 15.65 -28.56
N ASP A 210 -0.03 14.82 -29.60
CA ASP A 210 -1.20 14.20 -30.20
C ASP A 210 -1.98 13.37 -29.16
N VAL A 211 -3.31 13.41 -29.27
CA VAL A 211 -4.21 12.65 -28.40
C VAL A 211 -4.37 11.24 -28.94
N GLU A 212 -3.99 10.26 -28.13
CA GLU A 212 -4.23 8.85 -28.39
C GLU A 212 -5.27 8.28 -27.43
N GLN A 213 -6.10 7.37 -27.95
CA GLN A 213 -7.14 6.73 -27.16
C GLN A 213 -6.80 5.27 -26.89
N SER A 214 -7.17 4.78 -25.70
CA SER A 214 -7.22 3.34 -25.46
C SER A 214 -8.17 2.68 -26.46
N ARG A 215 -7.89 1.45 -26.86
CA ARG A 215 -8.75 0.61 -27.69
C ARG A 215 -9.95 0.06 -26.93
N GLN A 216 -9.85 -0.01 -25.60
CA GLN A 216 -10.92 -0.48 -24.73
C GLN A 216 -11.43 0.64 -23.83
N SER A 217 -12.76 0.72 -23.68
CA SER A 217 -13.38 1.53 -22.63
C SER A 217 -13.12 0.94 -21.25
N LEU A 218 -12.81 1.80 -20.28
CA LEU A 218 -12.61 1.40 -18.89
C LEU A 218 -13.95 1.35 -18.17
N GLN A 219 -14.41 0.16 -17.83
CA GLN A 219 -15.70 -0.07 -17.19
C GLN A 219 -15.89 0.80 -15.94
N ILE A 220 -17.06 1.45 -15.83
CA ILE A 220 -17.40 2.29 -14.68
C ILE A 220 -17.19 1.56 -13.34
N GLY A 221 -16.48 2.22 -12.44
CA GLY A 221 -16.27 1.74 -11.07
C GLY A 221 -15.23 0.63 -10.91
N ALA A 222 -14.73 0.04 -12.00
CA ALA A 222 -13.60 -0.88 -11.94
C ALA A 222 -12.29 -0.12 -11.71
N TRP A 223 -11.33 -0.79 -11.06
CA TRP A 223 -10.00 -0.23 -10.81
C TRP A 223 -9.02 -0.66 -11.90
N TYR A 224 -8.15 0.26 -12.28
CA TYR A 224 -7.13 0.08 -13.29
C TYR A 224 -5.79 0.59 -12.78
N VAL A 225 -4.71 -0.10 -13.12
CA VAL A 225 -3.34 0.39 -12.97
C VAL A 225 -2.84 0.79 -14.34
N LEU A 226 -2.43 2.03 -14.47
CA LEU A 226 -1.70 2.51 -15.64
C LEU A 226 -0.21 2.45 -15.29
N ARG A 227 0.59 1.93 -16.21
CA ARG A 227 2.04 1.89 -16.09
C ARG A 227 2.64 2.60 -17.30
N ALA A 228 3.15 3.80 -17.09
CA ALA A 228 3.91 4.51 -18.10
C ALA A 228 5.38 4.09 -18.05
N SER A 229 5.98 3.84 -19.20
CA SER A 229 7.38 3.45 -19.29
C SER A 229 8.07 3.92 -20.58
N GLY A 230 9.34 4.24 -20.46
CA GLY A 230 10.18 4.68 -21.58
C GLY A 230 10.49 6.16 -21.52
N THR A 231 11.12 6.64 -22.60
CA THR A 231 11.57 8.03 -22.74
C THR A 231 11.41 8.44 -24.20
N ALA A 232 11.15 9.72 -24.42
CA ALA A 232 11.14 10.35 -25.73
C ALA A 232 12.10 11.55 -25.75
N ASN A 233 12.28 12.18 -26.91
CA ASN A 233 13.17 13.33 -27.07
C ASN A 233 12.35 14.63 -27.15
N ALA A 234 12.83 15.67 -26.49
CA ALA A 234 12.29 17.04 -26.52
C ALA A 234 13.40 18.03 -26.90
N GLY A 235 13.84 17.95 -28.16
CA GLY A 235 14.97 18.70 -28.66
C GLY A 235 16.31 18.37 -27.96
N ILE A 236 16.77 19.28 -27.11
CA ILE A 236 18.02 19.12 -26.34
C ILE A 236 17.84 18.35 -25.02
N TYR A 237 16.60 18.04 -24.66
CA TYR A 237 16.25 17.27 -23.47
C TYR A 237 15.66 15.90 -23.85
N ASP A 238 15.66 14.99 -22.89
CA ASP A 238 14.83 13.79 -22.90
C ASP A 238 13.63 14.01 -21.98
N ILE A 239 12.54 13.30 -22.26
CA ILE A 239 11.29 13.37 -21.51
C ILE A 239 10.78 11.98 -21.16
N ASP A 240 10.09 11.88 -20.04
CA ASP A 240 9.32 10.71 -19.63
C ASP A 240 7.90 11.10 -19.21
N ALA A 241 7.16 10.20 -18.59
CA ALA A 241 5.74 10.39 -18.27
C ALA A 241 5.45 11.60 -17.34
N GLU A 242 6.45 12.19 -16.70
CA GLU A 242 6.27 13.26 -15.70
C GLU A 242 7.36 14.36 -15.75
N TYR A 243 8.54 14.06 -16.29
CA TYR A 243 9.69 14.96 -16.20
C TYR A 243 10.40 15.14 -17.54
N SER A 244 11.02 16.30 -17.70
CA SER A 244 12.08 16.58 -18.67
C SER A 244 13.45 16.60 -17.98
N PHE A 245 14.49 16.11 -18.66
CA PHE A 245 15.83 15.98 -18.11
C PHE A 245 16.92 15.99 -19.21
N GLN A 246 18.12 16.47 -18.87
CA GLN A 246 19.18 16.70 -19.87
C GLN A 246 20.01 15.43 -20.22
N GLU A 247 19.98 14.39 -19.37
CA GLU A 247 20.76 13.17 -19.61
C GLU A 247 20.03 11.93 -19.06
N ARG A 248 20.06 10.82 -19.81
CA ARG A 248 19.62 9.48 -19.35
C ARG A 248 20.62 8.85 -18.39
N THR A 249 20.88 9.52 -17.28
CA THR A 249 21.75 9.01 -16.22
C THR A 249 20.95 8.76 -14.95
N THR A 250 21.52 7.98 -14.04
CA THR A 250 20.88 7.72 -12.74
C THR A 250 20.78 8.95 -11.82
N LYS A 251 21.43 10.06 -12.21
CA LYS A 251 21.46 11.34 -11.51
C LYS A 251 21.56 12.46 -12.56
N PRO A 252 20.45 12.81 -13.23
CA PRO A 252 20.46 13.94 -14.14
C PRO A 252 20.89 15.20 -13.38
N THR A 253 21.67 16.04 -14.04
CA THR A 253 22.06 17.36 -13.53
C THR A 253 20.90 18.34 -13.48
N TYR A 254 19.85 18.05 -14.25
CA TYR A 254 18.68 18.88 -14.48
C TYR A 254 17.45 18.01 -14.66
N ILE A 255 16.43 18.25 -13.84
CA ILE A 255 15.12 17.58 -13.85
C ILE A 255 14.08 18.66 -13.63
N GLU A 256 13.06 18.71 -14.48
CA GLU A 256 11.94 19.64 -14.35
C GLU A 256 10.61 18.92 -14.59
N ASN A 257 9.59 19.30 -13.83
CA ASN A 257 8.19 18.87 -14.02
C ASN A 257 7.31 19.99 -14.58
N ASN A 258 7.85 21.19 -14.78
CA ASN A 258 7.15 22.30 -15.41
C ASN A 258 8.11 22.98 -16.39
N CYS A 259 7.58 23.47 -17.51
CA CYS A 259 8.36 24.25 -18.46
C CYS A 259 9.04 25.45 -17.79
N TYR A 260 10.35 25.60 -18.03
CA TYR A 260 11.17 26.67 -17.46
C TYR A 260 11.15 26.73 -15.92
N ASN A 261 10.92 25.59 -15.24
CA ASN A 261 10.88 25.45 -13.78
C ASN A 261 9.90 26.38 -13.05
N SER A 262 8.72 26.64 -13.63
CA SER A 262 7.70 27.50 -13.03
C SER A 262 6.34 26.82 -12.98
N GLU A 263 5.70 26.81 -11.80
CA GLU A 263 4.34 26.27 -11.61
C GLU A 263 3.25 27.03 -12.38
N GLU A 264 3.56 28.21 -12.92
CA GLU A 264 2.65 28.98 -13.77
C GLU A 264 2.66 28.48 -15.23
N ASN A 265 3.69 27.74 -15.62
CA ASN A 265 3.87 27.19 -16.96
C ASN A 265 3.37 25.75 -17.05
N THR A 266 3.31 25.22 -18.29
CA THR A 266 2.89 23.85 -18.60
C THR A 266 3.54 22.81 -17.70
N ASP A 267 2.71 22.09 -16.96
CA ASP A 267 3.06 20.87 -16.24
C ASP A 267 3.38 19.75 -17.24
N LEU A 268 4.63 19.29 -17.21
CA LEU A 268 5.22 18.37 -18.19
C LEU A 268 4.77 16.93 -17.91
N GLY A 269 4.49 16.15 -18.95
CA GLY A 269 4.21 14.73 -18.80
C GLY A 269 2.95 14.27 -19.50
N ILE A 270 2.50 13.05 -19.20
CA ILE A 270 1.31 12.46 -19.85
C ILE A 270 0.04 12.92 -19.13
N GLY A 271 -0.84 13.61 -19.85
CA GLY A 271 -2.22 13.90 -19.42
C GLY A 271 -3.11 12.67 -19.55
N ILE A 272 -4.17 12.60 -18.73
CA ILE A 272 -5.20 11.55 -18.81
C ILE A 272 -6.57 12.23 -18.90
N ASN A 273 -7.29 11.96 -20.00
CA ASN A 273 -8.57 12.57 -20.34
C ASN A 273 -8.50 14.11 -20.42
N GLU A 274 -7.38 14.63 -20.91
CA GLU A 274 -7.14 16.07 -21.03
C GLU A 274 -7.31 16.50 -22.48
N THR A 275 -8.43 17.16 -22.75
CA THR A 275 -8.77 17.63 -24.10
C THR A 275 -8.16 18.98 -24.44
N GLN A 276 -7.62 19.68 -23.44
CA GLN A 276 -7.00 20.99 -23.59
C GLN A 276 -5.58 20.93 -23.05
N MET A 277 -4.64 21.32 -23.90
CA MET A 277 -3.26 21.55 -23.51
C MET A 277 -3.19 22.90 -22.80
N ASP A 278 -3.53 22.91 -21.51
CA ASP A 278 -3.38 24.07 -20.65
C ASP A 278 -2.12 23.95 -19.77
N ASN A 279 -1.94 24.86 -18.82
CA ASN A 279 -0.73 24.87 -18.00
C ASN A 279 -0.69 23.79 -16.91
N ARG A 280 -1.72 22.95 -16.77
CA ARG A 280 -1.81 21.96 -15.69
C ARG A 280 -2.34 20.63 -16.20
N LYS A 281 -1.61 19.56 -15.92
CA LYS A 281 -2.19 18.22 -15.97
C LYS A 281 -2.84 17.85 -14.65
N HIS A 282 -3.92 17.10 -14.72
CA HIS A 282 -4.73 16.69 -13.57
C HIS A 282 -3.97 15.66 -12.72
N TYR A 283 -3.26 14.75 -13.38
CA TYR A 283 -2.62 13.62 -12.72
C TYR A 283 -1.12 13.82 -12.54
N PHE A 284 -0.64 13.53 -11.32
CA PHE A 284 0.78 13.45 -10.98
C PHE A 284 1.20 11.98 -10.97
N TRP A 285 2.11 11.59 -11.87
CA TRP A 285 2.57 10.20 -12.02
C TRP A 285 3.50 9.74 -10.90
N GLY A 286 4.15 10.67 -10.20
CA GLY A 286 4.97 10.39 -9.01
C GLY A 286 6.32 11.10 -9.03
N GLU A 287 7.11 10.89 -7.97
CA GLU A 287 8.48 11.43 -7.92
C GLU A 287 9.34 10.85 -9.03
N TYR A 288 10.33 11.62 -9.50
CA TYR A 288 11.25 11.21 -10.56
C TYR A 288 11.81 9.80 -10.34
N ASN A 289 11.63 8.96 -11.35
CA ASN A 289 12.11 7.59 -11.33
C ASN A 289 13.21 7.42 -12.38
N LYS A 290 14.43 7.10 -11.94
CA LYS A 290 15.60 6.87 -12.82
C LYS A 290 15.42 5.74 -13.84
N ASN A 291 14.44 4.85 -13.65
CA ASN A 291 14.10 3.80 -14.60
C ASN A 291 13.04 4.25 -15.60
N HIS A 292 12.51 5.47 -15.46
CA HIS A 292 11.44 6.06 -16.27
C HIS A 292 10.22 5.13 -16.33
N VAL A 293 9.80 4.65 -15.15
CA VAL A 293 8.61 3.82 -14.98
C VAL A 293 7.77 4.39 -13.85
N TYR A 294 6.52 4.70 -14.16
CA TYR A 294 5.56 5.29 -13.24
C TYR A 294 4.30 4.45 -13.21
N THR A 295 3.58 4.46 -12.08
CA THR A 295 2.34 3.72 -11.93
C THR A 295 1.28 4.58 -11.27
N LEU A 296 0.09 4.60 -11.84
CA LEU A 296 -1.05 5.34 -11.33
C LEU A 296 -2.27 4.42 -11.21
N LEU A 297 -3.08 4.63 -10.18
CA LEU A 297 -4.35 3.93 -9.98
C LEU A 297 -5.49 4.81 -10.48
N LEU A 298 -6.27 4.30 -11.42
CA LEU A 298 -7.40 4.99 -12.04
C LEU A 298 -8.70 4.20 -11.84
N LYS A 299 -9.81 4.90 -11.66
CA LYS A 299 -11.15 4.29 -11.63
C LYS A 299 -11.80 4.51 -12.99
N GLY A 300 -12.35 3.46 -13.60
CA GLY A 300 -13.00 3.55 -14.90
C GLY A 300 -14.29 4.36 -14.85
N GLU A 301 -14.64 4.98 -15.99
CA GLU A 301 -15.78 5.88 -16.18
C GLU A 301 -16.72 5.46 -17.32
N ASP A 302 -16.60 4.22 -17.81
CA ASP A 302 -17.28 3.69 -19.00
C ASP A 302 -16.91 4.41 -20.32
N ALA A 303 -15.68 4.93 -20.38
CA ALA A 303 -15.14 5.64 -21.54
C ALA A 303 -13.76 5.10 -21.91
N HIS A 304 -13.36 5.31 -23.16
CA HIS A 304 -11.94 5.21 -23.54
C HIS A 304 -11.15 6.25 -22.76
N ILE A 305 -9.91 5.92 -22.37
CA ILE A 305 -9.01 6.94 -21.84
C ILE A 305 -8.31 7.63 -22.99
N GLU A 306 -8.19 8.94 -22.90
CA GLU A 306 -7.41 9.76 -23.81
C GLU A 306 -6.08 10.10 -23.14
N LEU A 307 -4.98 9.97 -23.86
CA LEU A 307 -3.63 10.20 -23.39
C LEU A 307 -2.91 11.10 -24.38
N ASN A 308 -2.26 12.14 -23.88
CA ASN A 308 -1.49 13.09 -24.67
C ASN A 308 -0.29 13.57 -23.86
N TYR A 309 0.79 13.95 -24.53
CA TYR A 309 1.96 14.52 -23.86
C TYR A 309 1.84 16.04 -23.73
N HIS A 310 2.05 16.58 -22.54
CA HIS A 310 2.03 18.01 -22.24
C HIS A 310 3.45 18.57 -22.26
N ASP A 311 3.68 19.54 -23.14
CA ASP A 311 4.92 20.30 -23.34
C ASP A 311 4.57 21.74 -23.77
N CYS A 312 5.42 22.71 -23.48
CA CYS A 312 5.29 24.07 -23.99
C CYS A 312 5.81 24.25 -25.42
N GLU A 313 6.65 23.33 -25.92
CA GLU A 313 7.21 23.38 -27.28
C GLU A 313 7.11 22.00 -27.99
N PRO A 314 5.91 21.42 -28.13
CA PRO A 314 5.73 20.05 -28.60
C PRO A 314 6.25 19.81 -30.03
N GLU A 315 6.42 20.85 -30.84
CA GLU A 315 6.92 20.73 -32.22
C GLU A 315 8.39 20.28 -32.30
N ASN A 316 9.15 20.40 -31.21
CA ASN A 316 10.53 19.94 -31.15
C ASN A 316 10.66 18.49 -30.61
N ASN A 317 9.54 17.87 -30.26
CA ASN A 317 9.51 16.54 -29.67
C ASN A 317 9.55 15.43 -30.72
N SER A 318 10.09 14.26 -30.35
CA SER A 318 10.08 13.07 -31.18
C SER A 318 10.08 11.78 -30.36
N GLY A 319 9.52 10.71 -30.94
CA GLY A 319 9.35 9.42 -30.27
C GLY A 319 8.07 9.34 -29.45
N SER A 320 8.02 8.37 -28.55
CA SER A 320 6.80 8.01 -27.82
C SER A 320 7.10 7.36 -26.47
N ILE A 321 6.11 7.37 -25.58
CA ILE A 321 6.15 6.73 -24.27
C ILE A 321 5.03 5.68 -24.22
N ASN A 322 5.32 4.47 -23.71
CA ASN A 322 4.33 3.41 -23.64
C ASN A 322 3.54 3.48 -22.33
N VAL A 323 2.21 3.43 -22.43
CA VAL A 323 1.30 3.30 -21.28
C VAL A 323 0.58 1.96 -21.36
N GLU A 324 0.93 1.06 -20.45
CA GLU A 324 0.23 -0.22 -20.27
C GLU A 324 -0.96 -0.03 -19.33
N ILE A 325 -2.11 -0.59 -19.69
CA ILE A 325 -3.34 -0.53 -18.89
C ILE A 325 -3.67 -1.92 -18.37
N PHE A 326 -3.74 -2.05 -17.05
CA PHE A 326 -4.10 -3.28 -16.36
C PHE A 326 -5.41 -3.12 -15.61
N ARG A 327 -6.34 -4.06 -15.80
CA ARG A 327 -7.51 -4.15 -14.93
C ARG A 327 -7.12 -4.80 -13.61
N ALA A 328 -7.42 -4.13 -12.50
CA ALA A 328 -7.11 -4.58 -11.16
C ALA A 328 -8.33 -5.28 -10.52
N PHE A 329 -8.14 -6.51 -10.06
CA PHE A 329 -9.15 -7.30 -9.36
C PHE A 329 -8.73 -7.58 -7.93
N PRO A 330 -9.59 -7.31 -6.93
CA PRO A 330 -9.33 -7.79 -5.58
C PRO A 330 -9.43 -9.33 -5.57
N PHE A 331 -8.53 -10.01 -4.84
CA PHE A 331 -8.44 -11.48 -4.79
C PHE A 331 -9.79 -12.18 -4.57
N THR A 332 -10.66 -11.59 -3.74
CA THR A 332 -12.01 -12.12 -3.45
C THR A 332 -12.89 -12.24 -4.69
N SER A 333 -12.72 -11.34 -5.66
CA SER A 333 -13.49 -11.34 -6.91
C SER A 333 -12.89 -12.26 -7.97
N PHE A 334 -11.59 -12.59 -7.88
CA PHE A 334 -10.92 -13.43 -8.87
C PHE A 334 -11.40 -14.88 -8.84
N GLN A 335 -11.68 -15.44 -7.65
CA GLN A 335 -12.25 -16.78 -7.54
C GLN A 335 -13.62 -16.88 -8.22
N GLN A 336 -14.45 -15.83 -8.11
CA GLN A 336 -15.72 -15.76 -8.81
C GLN A 336 -15.54 -15.56 -10.32
N PHE A 337 -14.54 -14.78 -10.75
CA PHE A 337 -14.21 -14.61 -12.15
C PHE A 337 -13.80 -15.95 -12.80
N LEU A 338 -12.88 -16.70 -12.18
CA LEU A 338 -12.45 -18.00 -12.69
C LEU A 338 -13.61 -19.01 -12.79
N LEU A 339 -14.55 -18.99 -11.84
CA LEU A 339 -15.73 -19.86 -11.86
C LEU A 339 -16.77 -19.49 -12.93
N HIS A 340 -16.68 -18.29 -13.51
CA HIS A 340 -17.60 -17.86 -14.57
C HIS A 340 -17.06 -18.11 -15.98
N TYR A 341 -15.75 -18.33 -16.11
CA TYR A 341 -15.04 -18.51 -17.39
C TYR A 341 -14.48 -19.92 -17.61
N MET A 342 -14.64 -20.82 -16.64
CA MET A 342 -14.52 -22.28 -16.79
C MET A 342 -15.91 -22.88 -16.85
#